data_AF-A0A661DEY0-F1
#
_entry.id   AF-A0A661DEY0-F1
#
_cell.length_a   1.000
_cell.length_b   1.000
_cell.length_c   1.000
_cell.angle_alpha   90.00
_cell.angle_beta   90.00
_cell.angle_gamma   90.00
#
_symmetry.space_group_name_H-M   'P 1'
#
loop_
_entity.id
_entity.type
_entity.pdbx_description
1 polymer ?
#
loop_
_entity_poly.entity_id
_entity_poly.type
_entity_poly.pdbx_seq_one_letter_code
_entity_poly.pdbx_strand_id
1 'polypeptide(L)'
;MLNEYRNHVSQRAEQNLPPLPLDAQQVTQLTDLLIQSAEQGEEKDFLLDLFINRIPPGVDDAAKVKADFLKSIVTGKQNCAIISAEKATEILGTMGGGYNIQPLVDLLDNDALAPIAVTALSSSLLIADAWHGIMEKAKNNAFAQQVVDSWAAGEWFTRRDKLSDTITVTVLKVPGETNTDDLSPATEAWSRPDIPLHAQSMLVTKMPDALTTIEQLKKKGHPIAYVGDVVGTGSSRKSAINSVLWHMGDDIPYIPNKRQGGVVLGGKIAPIFFNTAEDSGALP
;
A
#
# COMPACT_ATOMS: atom_id res chain seq x y z
N MET A 1 -9.37 -15.53 -16.07
CA MET A 1 -8.86 -15.08 -14.76
C MET A 1 -7.80 -15.99 -14.18
N LEU A 2 -8.10 -17.04 -13.39
CA LEU A 2 -7.07 -17.69 -12.54
C LEU A 2 -5.92 -18.34 -13.32
N ASN A 3 -6.20 -19.06 -14.41
CA ASN A 3 -5.13 -19.66 -15.23
C ASN A 3 -4.23 -18.58 -15.86
N GLU A 4 -4.82 -17.51 -16.37
CA GLU A 4 -4.08 -16.37 -16.93
C GLU A 4 -3.26 -15.66 -15.84
N TYR A 5 -3.84 -15.47 -14.66
CA TYR A 5 -3.16 -14.88 -13.51
C TYR A 5 -1.97 -15.75 -13.06
N ARG A 6 -2.14 -17.07 -12.97
CA ARG A 6 -1.06 -18.01 -12.63
C ARG A 6 0.05 -18.00 -13.68
N ASN A 7 -0.30 -17.94 -14.97
CA ASN A 7 0.69 -17.80 -16.04
C ASN A 7 1.45 -16.47 -15.92
N HIS A 8 0.76 -15.37 -15.63
CA HIS A 8 1.39 -14.06 -15.38
C HIS A 8 2.33 -14.08 -14.17
N VAL A 9 1.93 -14.72 -13.07
CA VAL A 9 2.79 -14.92 -11.89
C VAL A 9 4.07 -15.65 -12.28
N SER A 10 3.98 -16.76 -13.04
CA SER A 10 5.15 -17.50 -13.51
C SER A 10 6.06 -16.66 -14.41
N GLN A 11 5.49 -15.93 -15.38
CA GLN A 11 6.25 -15.05 -16.29
C GLN A 11 6.98 -13.93 -15.53
N ARG A 12 6.34 -13.34 -14.53
CA ARG A 12 6.95 -12.30 -13.67
C ARG A 12 8.04 -12.89 -12.78
N ALA A 13 7.84 -14.10 -12.25
CA ALA A 13 8.83 -14.79 -11.42
C ALA A 13 10.12 -15.11 -12.18
N GLU A 14 10.06 -15.42 -13.49
CA GLU A 14 11.25 -15.60 -14.34
C GLU A 14 12.14 -14.35 -14.38
N GLN A 15 11.56 -13.17 -14.14
CA GLN A 15 12.26 -11.89 -14.09
C GLN A 15 12.52 -11.42 -12.65
N ASN A 16 12.29 -12.26 -11.63
CA ASN A 16 12.35 -11.92 -10.20
C ASN A 16 11.41 -10.77 -9.81
N LEU A 17 10.20 -10.74 -10.38
CA LEU A 17 9.19 -9.72 -10.12
C LEU A 17 7.94 -10.33 -9.44
N PRO A 18 7.30 -9.63 -8.49
CA PRO A 18 5.98 -10.01 -7.98
C PRO A 18 4.93 -9.81 -9.09
N PRO A 19 3.75 -10.44 -9.08
CA PRO A 19 2.71 -10.14 -10.07
C PRO A 19 2.33 -8.65 -10.09
N LEU A 20 1.73 -8.19 -11.19
CA LEU A 20 1.08 -6.87 -11.22
C LEU A 20 -0.15 -6.84 -10.30
N PRO A 21 -0.58 -5.66 -9.81
CA PRO A 21 -1.88 -5.53 -9.17
C PRO A 21 -3.00 -5.92 -10.14
N LEU A 22 -4.14 -6.35 -9.60
CA LEU A 22 -5.30 -6.71 -10.42
C LEU A 22 -5.93 -5.47 -11.03
N ASP A 23 -6.29 -5.55 -12.30
CA ASP A 23 -7.11 -4.53 -12.97
C ASP A 23 -8.61 -4.72 -12.69
N ALA A 24 -9.43 -3.76 -13.13
CA ALA A 24 -10.88 -3.78 -12.88
C ALA A 24 -11.59 -5.00 -13.49
N GLN A 25 -11.14 -5.49 -14.65
CA GLN A 25 -11.74 -6.67 -15.29
C GLN A 25 -11.41 -7.94 -14.50
N GLN A 26 -10.16 -8.08 -14.07
CA GLN A 26 -9.70 -9.17 -13.21
C GLN A 26 -10.41 -9.16 -11.86
N VAL A 27 -10.61 -7.99 -11.25
CA VAL A 27 -11.37 -7.86 -10.00
C VAL A 27 -12.83 -8.25 -10.22
N THR A 28 -13.47 -7.86 -11.32
CA THR A 28 -14.84 -8.28 -11.65
C THR A 28 -14.94 -9.81 -11.71
N GLN A 29 -14.05 -10.44 -12.49
CA GLN A 29 -14.00 -11.90 -12.59
C GLN A 29 -13.68 -12.57 -11.24
N LEU A 30 -12.83 -11.94 -10.41
CA LEU A 30 -12.54 -12.42 -9.07
C LEU A 30 -13.77 -12.37 -8.18
N THR A 31 -14.61 -11.31 -8.25
CA THR A 31 -15.85 -11.25 -7.48
C THR A 31 -16.83 -12.36 -7.86
N ASP A 32 -16.95 -12.70 -9.15
CA ASP A 32 -17.75 -13.84 -9.59
C ASP A 32 -17.25 -15.17 -9.01
N LEU A 33 -15.93 -15.37 -9.02
CA LEU A 33 -15.30 -16.55 -8.41
C LEU A 33 -15.54 -16.62 -6.90
N LEU A 34 -15.43 -15.48 -6.20
CA LEU A 34 -15.68 -15.41 -4.76
C LEU A 34 -17.15 -15.75 -4.42
N ILE A 35 -18.10 -15.33 -5.26
CA ILE A 35 -19.54 -15.64 -5.09
C ILE A 35 -19.79 -17.14 -5.30
N GLN A 36 -19.14 -17.75 -6.29
CA GLN A 36 -19.32 -19.16 -6.65
C GLN A 36 -18.58 -20.14 -5.73
N SER A 37 -17.59 -19.65 -4.98
CA SER A 37 -16.73 -20.48 -4.14
C SER A 37 -17.44 -21.00 -2.89
N ALA A 38 -17.17 -22.26 -2.55
CA ALA A 38 -17.62 -22.87 -1.31
C ALA A 38 -16.82 -22.35 -0.10
N GLU A 39 -17.37 -22.52 1.10
CA GLU A 39 -16.77 -22.02 2.36
C GLU A 39 -15.41 -22.65 2.72
N GLN A 40 -15.04 -23.75 2.07
CA GLN A 40 -13.87 -24.57 2.36
C GLN A 40 -13.09 -24.92 1.08
N GLY A 41 -11.77 -25.03 1.19
CA GLY A 41 -10.85 -25.43 0.11
C GLY A 41 -9.66 -24.49 -0.04
N GLU A 42 -8.51 -24.99 -0.49
CA GLU A 42 -7.28 -24.19 -0.66
C GLU A 42 -7.46 -23.03 -1.66
N GLU A 43 -8.39 -23.16 -2.60
CA GLU A 43 -8.70 -22.11 -3.57
C GLU A 43 -9.35 -20.88 -2.90
N LYS A 44 -10.09 -21.05 -1.80
CA LYS A 44 -10.71 -19.95 -1.05
C LYS A 44 -9.65 -18.98 -0.53
N ASP A 45 -8.64 -19.49 0.17
CA ASP A 45 -7.62 -18.65 0.80
C ASP A 45 -6.82 -17.88 -0.25
N PHE A 46 -6.55 -18.52 -1.39
CA PHE A 46 -5.93 -17.87 -2.54
C PHE A 46 -6.79 -16.73 -3.11
N LEU A 47 -8.09 -16.96 -3.34
CA LEU A 47 -8.99 -15.92 -3.84
C LEU A 47 -9.12 -14.75 -2.85
N LEU A 48 -9.18 -15.04 -1.55
CA LEU A 48 -9.21 -14.02 -0.51
C LEU A 48 -7.90 -13.22 -0.46
N ASP A 49 -6.75 -13.86 -0.58
CA ASP A 49 -5.46 -13.16 -0.64
C ASP A 49 -5.40 -12.21 -1.84
N LEU A 50 -5.82 -12.67 -3.03
CA LEU A 50 -5.92 -11.81 -4.21
C LEU A 50 -6.83 -10.60 -3.95
N PHE A 51 -8.01 -10.85 -3.38
CA PHE A 51 -8.99 -9.81 -3.15
C PHE A 51 -8.53 -8.79 -2.10
N ILE A 52 -7.85 -9.24 -1.04
CA ILE A 52 -7.42 -8.41 0.08
C ILE A 52 -6.13 -7.65 -0.28
N ASN A 53 -5.14 -8.32 -0.87
CA ASN A 53 -3.77 -7.83 -0.97
C ASN A 53 -3.32 -7.45 -2.39
N ARG A 54 -4.07 -7.81 -3.45
CA ARG A 54 -3.63 -7.60 -4.85
C ARG A 54 -4.40 -6.53 -5.62
N ILE A 55 -5.34 -5.83 -4.98
CA ILE A 55 -6.14 -4.77 -5.61
C ILE A 55 -5.59 -3.41 -5.18
N PRO A 56 -5.31 -2.46 -6.10
CA PRO A 56 -4.92 -1.10 -5.74
C PRO A 56 -5.92 -0.42 -4.79
N PRO A 57 -5.47 0.43 -3.86
CA PRO A 57 -6.35 1.19 -2.96
C PRO A 57 -6.88 2.46 -3.64
N GLY A 58 -7.69 3.24 -2.91
CA GLY A 58 -8.04 4.59 -3.32
C GLY A 58 -9.17 4.66 -4.36
N VAL A 59 -8.94 5.46 -5.39
CA VAL A 59 -9.91 5.77 -6.46
C VAL A 59 -9.59 5.07 -7.79
N ASP A 60 -8.74 4.04 -7.75
CA ASP A 60 -8.48 3.18 -8.91
C ASP A 60 -9.76 2.45 -9.36
N ASP A 61 -9.88 2.15 -10.66
CA ASP A 61 -11.05 1.46 -11.21
C ASP A 61 -11.24 0.07 -10.60
N ALA A 62 -10.15 -0.65 -10.29
CA ALA A 62 -10.21 -1.94 -9.61
C ALA A 62 -10.66 -1.78 -8.14
N ALA A 63 -10.22 -0.71 -7.47
CA ALA A 63 -10.69 -0.36 -6.13
C ALA A 63 -12.19 -0.06 -6.14
N LYS A 64 -12.71 0.58 -7.20
CA LYS A 64 -14.14 0.83 -7.35
C LYS A 64 -14.94 -0.47 -7.38
N VAL A 65 -14.56 -1.42 -8.22
CA VAL A 65 -15.24 -2.73 -8.32
C VAL A 65 -15.20 -3.45 -6.97
N LYS A 66 -14.05 -3.43 -6.28
CA LYS A 66 -13.89 -3.99 -4.93
C LYS A 66 -14.86 -3.34 -3.92
N ALA A 67 -14.91 -2.00 -3.87
CA ALA A 67 -15.77 -1.28 -2.96
C ALA A 67 -17.26 -1.52 -3.23
N ASP A 68 -17.66 -1.53 -4.50
CA ASP A 68 -19.05 -1.76 -4.91
C ASP A 68 -19.51 -3.19 -4.56
N PHE A 69 -18.64 -4.19 -4.76
CA PHE A 69 -18.90 -5.58 -4.33
C PHE A 69 -19.01 -5.69 -2.80
N LEU A 70 -18.07 -5.12 -2.04
CA LEU A 70 -18.14 -5.11 -0.58
C LEU A 70 -19.40 -4.41 -0.07
N LYS A 71 -19.76 -3.26 -0.67
CA LYS A 71 -21.01 -2.54 -0.38
C LYS A 71 -22.23 -3.45 -0.61
N SER A 72 -22.24 -4.23 -1.69
CA SER A 72 -23.35 -5.13 -2.00
C SER A 72 -23.52 -6.24 -0.96
N ILE A 73 -22.42 -6.73 -0.37
CA ILE A 73 -22.46 -7.72 0.71
C ILE A 73 -23.01 -7.09 1.99
N VAL A 74 -22.44 -5.97 2.44
CA VAL A 74 -22.85 -5.35 3.72
C VAL A 74 -24.27 -4.77 3.69
N THR A 75 -24.83 -4.54 2.50
CA THR A 75 -26.23 -4.11 2.32
C THR A 75 -27.19 -5.29 2.05
N GLY A 76 -26.70 -6.53 2.07
CA GLY A 76 -27.51 -7.74 1.85
C GLY A 76 -28.00 -7.92 0.42
N LYS A 77 -27.48 -7.17 -0.55
CA LYS A 77 -27.82 -7.30 -1.97
C LYS A 77 -27.13 -8.49 -2.64
N GLN A 78 -25.95 -8.85 -2.15
CA GLN A 78 -25.15 -9.96 -2.65
C GLN A 78 -24.78 -10.88 -1.50
N ASN A 79 -24.96 -12.19 -1.70
CA ASN A 79 -24.46 -13.20 -0.77
C ASN A 79 -23.11 -13.73 -1.26
N CYS A 80 -22.19 -13.96 -0.33
CA CYS A 80 -20.89 -14.57 -0.59
C CYS A 80 -20.55 -15.48 0.60
N ALA A 81 -20.44 -16.79 0.37
CA ALA A 81 -20.24 -17.75 1.46
C ALA A 81 -18.90 -17.56 2.20
N ILE A 82 -17.90 -17.00 1.51
CA ILE A 82 -16.54 -16.84 2.02
C ILE A 82 -16.24 -15.45 2.60
N ILE A 83 -17.08 -14.44 2.35
CA ILE A 83 -16.95 -13.09 2.89
C ILE A 83 -18.26 -12.71 3.58
N SER A 84 -18.25 -12.75 4.92
CA SER A 84 -19.38 -12.27 5.72
C SER A 84 -19.51 -10.74 5.67
N ALA A 85 -20.62 -10.20 6.16
CA ALA A 85 -20.81 -8.74 6.23
C ALA A 85 -19.80 -8.06 7.18
N GLU A 86 -19.45 -8.71 8.28
CA GLU A 86 -18.40 -8.27 9.20
C GLU A 86 -17.06 -8.21 8.48
N LYS A 87 -16.69 -9.30 7.78
CA LYS A 87 -15.42 -9.36 7.04
C LYS A 87 -15.37 -8.34 5.90
N ALA A 88 -16.49 -8.14 5.20
CA ALA A 88 -16.59 -7.12 4.17
C ALA A 88 -16.38 -5.70 4.74
N THR A 89 -16.92 -5.43 5.93
CA THR A 89 -16.72 -4.17 6.64
C THR A 89 -15.26 -3.97 7.05
N GLU A 90 -14.58 -5.00 7.53
CA GLU A 90 -13.13 -4.96 7.80
C GLU A 90 -12.32 -4.63 6.54
N ILE A 91 -12.62 -5.30 5.41
CA ILE A 91 -11.90 -5.10 4.15
C ILE A 91 -12.15 -3.69 3.60
N LEU A 92 -13.36 -3.13 3.73
CA LEU A 92 -13.61 -1.73 3.38
C LEU A 92 -12.67 -0.80 4.16
N GLY A 93 -12.36 -1.11 5.42
CA GLY A 93 -11.42 -0.35 6.24
C GLY A 93 -9.97 -0.34 5.75
N THR A 94 -9.58 -1.26 4.86
CA THR A 94 -8.18 -1.38 4.40
C THR A 94 -7.91 -0.70 3.06
N MET A 95 -8.92 -0.12 2.41
CA MET A 95 -8.80 0.40 1.04
C MET A 95 -8.16 1.80 0.94
N GLY A 96 -7.65 2.35 2.05
CA GLY A 96 -6.88 3.59 2.12
C GLY A 96 -7.69 4.89 1.97
N GLY A 97 -8.88 4.86 1.36
CA GLY A 97 -9.74 6.02 1.13
C GLY A 97 -10.43 5.95 -0.23
N GLY A 98 -11.30 6.92 -0.53
CA GLY A 98 -12.05 6.95 -1.79
C GLY A 98 -13.36 6.16 -1.72
N TYR A 99 -13.55 5.17 -2.59
CA TYR A 99 -14.84 4.49 -2.78
C TYR A 99 -15.34 3.71 -1.56
N ASN A 100 -14.46 3.39 -0.62
CA ASN A 100 -14.79 2.68 0.63
C ASN A 100 -15.40 3.58 1.72
N ILE A 101 -15.19 4.90 1.65
CA ILE A 101 -15.56 5.81 2.76
C ILE A 101 -17.07 5.90 2.93
N GLN A 102 -17.83 6.20 1.88
CA GLN A 102 -19.28 6.33 2.01
C GLN A 102 -19.95 5.03 2.50
N PRO A 103 -19.61 3.82 1.98
CA PRO A 103 -20.07 2.57 2.56
C PRO A 103 -19.80 2.45 4.07
N LEU A 104 -18.61 2.81 4.56
CA LEU A 104 -18.30 2.76 5.99
C LEU A 104 -19.14 3.76 6.81
N VAL A 105 -19.39 4.96 6.26
CA VAL A 105 -20.26 5.96 6.91
C VAL A 105 -21.70 5.49 6.99
N ASP A 106 -22.21 4.88 5.91
CA ASP A 106 -23.57 4.31 5.87
C ASP A 106 -23.72 3.21 6.95
N LEU A 107 -22.67 2.43 7.20
CA LEU A 107 -22.67 1.35 8.19
C LEU A 107 -22.70 1.81 9.66
N LEU A 108 -22.49 3.10 9.94
CA LEU A 108 -22.67 3.64 11.30
C LEU A 108 -24.14 3.58 11.76
N ASP A 109 -25.10 3.36 10.86
CA ASP A 109 -26.52 3.15 11.18
C ASP A 109 -26.91 1.68 11.36
N ASN A 110 -25.96 0.75 11.23
CA ASN A 110 -26.20 -0.68 11.40
C ASN A 110 -25.56 -1.15 12.70
N ASP A 111 -26.35 -1.35 13.76
CA ASP A 111 -25.85 -1.71 15.10
C ASP A 111 -24.88 -2.91 15.12
N ALA A 112 -25.07 -3.89 14.23
CA ALA A 112 -24.21 -5.07 14.16
C ALA A 112 -22.84 -4.78 13.51
N LEU A 113 -22.78 -3.89 12.52
CA LEU A 113 -21.58 -3.59 11.74
C LEU A 113 -20.90 -2.28 12.15
N ALA A 114 -21.63 -1.39 12.82
CA ALA A 114 -21.16 -0.08 13.23
C ALA A 114 -19.88 -0.14 14.08
N PRO A 115 -19.68 -1.08 15.04
CA PRO A 115 -18.42 -1.17 15.77
C PRO A 115 -17.19 -1.41 14.88
N ILE A 116 -17.34 -2.18 13.81
CA ILE A 116 -16.27 -2.46 12.83
C ILE A 116 -16.04 -1.20 11.98
N ALA A 117 -17.11 -0.55 11.52
CA ALA A 117 -17.03 0.69 10.76
C ALA A 117 -16.39 1.83 11.57
N VAL A 118 -16.69 1.94 12.87
CA VAL A 118 -16.05 2.87 13.80
C VAL A 118 -14.54 2.63 13.82
N THR A 119 -14.12 1.39 13.99
CA THR A 119 -12.69 1.03 14.01
C THR A 119 -11.99 1.44 12.71
N ALA A 120 -12.61 1.15 11.56
CA ALA A 120 -12.10 1.52 10.25
C ALA A 120 -11.98 3.05 10.07
N LEU A 121 -13.07 3.79 10.29
CA LEU A 121 -13.13 5.25 10.12
C LEU A 121 -12.20 5.98 11.10
N SER A 122 -12.07 5.47 12.32
CA SER A 122 -11.20 6.03 13.37
C SER A 122 -9.71 6.04 13.00
N SER A 123 -9.30 5.17 12.07
CA SER A 123 -7.92 5.09 11.56
C SER A 123 -7.75 5.69 10.16
N SER A 124 -8.85 6.07 9.52
CA SER A 124 -8.86 6.59 8.15
C SER A 124 -8.53 8.08 8.11
N LEU A 125 -7.52 8.45 7.31
CA LEU A 125 -7.08 9.85 7.14
C LEU A 125 -7.76 10.54 5.95
N LEU A 126 -8.09 9.79 4.91
CA LEU A 126 -8.66 10.31 3.66
C LEU A 126 -10.19 10.36 3.70
N ILE A 127 -10.73 11.10 4.67
CA ILE A 127 -12.18 11.24 4.91
C ILE A 127 -12.84 12.26 3.96
N ALA A 128 -12.08 13.25 3.47
CA ALA A 128 -12.55 14.29 2.55
C ALA A 128 -13.93 14.87 2.97
N ASP A 129 -14.86 15.03 2.03
CA ASP A 129 -16.15 15.66 2.28
C ASP A 129 -17.09 14.84 3.17
N ALA A 130 -16.86 13.53 3.31
CA ALA A 130 -17.65 12.66 4.17
C ALA A 130 -17.58 13.07 5.66
N TRP A 131 -16.56 13.86 6.03
CA TRP A 131 -16.44 14.52 7.33
C TRP A 131 -17.73 15.22 7.75
N HIS A 132 -18.34 16.01 6.86
CA HIS A 132 -19.56 16.76 7.17
C HIS A 132 -20.73 15.82 7.53
N GLY A 133 -20.87 14.72 6.80
CA GLY A 133 -21.89 13.71 7.05
C GLY A 133 -21.69 13.01 8.40
N ILE A 134 -20.44 12.68 8.75
CA ILE A 134 -20.10 12.05 10.02
C ILE A 134 -20.36 13.01 11.20
N MET A 135 -19.95 14.28 11.07
CA MET A 135 -20.20 15.31 12.09
C MET A 135 -21.69 15.57 12.32
N GLU A 136 -22.49 15.62 11.25
CA GLU A 136 -23.95 15.76 11.38
C GLU A 136 -24.56 14.53 12.06
N LYS A 137 -24.14 13.33 11.65
CA LYS A 137 -24.60 12.06 12.22
C LYS A 137 -24.24 11.94 13.71
N ALA A 138 -23.04 12.39 14.11
CA ALA A 138 -22.55 12.33 15.50
C ALA A 138 -23.46 13.05 16.51
N LYS A 139 -24.22 14.07 16.08
CA LYS A 139 -25.19 14.76 16.95
C LYS A 139 -26.23 13.83 17.57
N ASN A 140 -26.58 12.73 16.89
CA ASN A 140 -27.65 11.82 17.30
C ASN A 140 -27.30 10.32 17.19
N ASN A 141 -26.10 9.97 16.70
CA ASN A 141 -25.64 8.58 16.55
C ASN A 141 -24.36 8.36 17.36
N ALA A 142 -24.42 7.46 18.34
CA ALA A 142 -23.34 7.20 19.27
C ALA A 142 -22.08 6.61 18.59
N PHE A 143 -22.22 5.85 17.50
CA PHE A 143 -21.09 5.32 16.75
C PHE A 143 -20.38 6.41 15.96
N ALA A 144 -21.12 7.31 15.32
CA ALA A 144 -20.51 8.47 14.67
C ALA A 144 -19.81 9.39 15.68
N GLN A 145 -20.38 9.57 16.88
CA GLN A 145 -19.72 10.30 17.96
C GLN A 145 -18.39 9.64 18.37
N GLN A 146 -18.33 8.30 18.49
CA GLN A 146 -17.08 7.59 18.78
C GLN A 146 -15.99 7.84 17.73
N VAL A 147 -16.35 7.89 16.44
CA VAL A 147 -15.38 8.22 15.37
C VAL A 147 -14.81 9.63 15.58
N VAL A 148 -15.67 10.60 15.86
CA VAL A 148 -15.27 12.01 16.12
C VAL A 148 -14.37 12.10 17.35
N ASP A 149 -14.72 11.42 18.43
CA ASP A 149 -13.92 11.40 19.67
C ASP A 149 -12.54 10.77 19.44
N SER A 150 -12.46 9.66 18.70
CA SER A 150 -11.19 9.02 18.32
C SER A 150 -10.31 9.95 17.50
N TRP A 151 -10.89 10.68 16.54
CA TRP A 151 -10.14 11.65 15.74
C TRP A 151 -9.63 12.81 16.58
N ALA A 152 -10.47 13.36 17.47
CA ALA A 152 -10.09 14.42 18.39
C ALA A 152 -8.98 13.99 19.36
N ALA A 153 -9.01 12.73 19.81
CA ALA A 153 -7.97 12.14 20.64
C ALA A 153 -6.69 11.78 19.87
N GLY A 154 -6.68 11.90 18.54
CA GLY A 154 -5.52 11.60 17.70
C GLY A 154 -5.19 10.11 17.63
N GLU A 155 -6.16 9.22 17.81
CA GLU A 155 -5.91 7.77 17.87
C GLU A 155 -5.42 7.16 16.54
N TRP A 156 -5.64 7.84 15.42
CA TRP A 156 -5.05 7.47 14.13
C TRP A 156 -3.51 7.57 14.14
N PHE A 157 -2.96 8.44 14.99
CA PHE A 157 -1.53 8.64 15.18
C PHE A 157 -1.00 7.83 16.37
N THR A 158 -1.64 7.94 17.53
CA THR A 158 -1.12 7.38 18.79
C THR A 158 -1.19 5.85 18.88
N ARG A 159 -2.02 5.19 18.06
CA ARG A 159 -2.04 3.72 17.94
C ARG A 159 -0.91 3.15 17.09
N ARG A 160 -0.19 3.98 16.33
CA ARG A 160 0.93 3.53 15.51
C ARG A 160 2.16 3.35 16.38
N ASP A 161 3.02 2.42 15.99
CA ASP A 161 4.30 2.23 16.66
C ASP A 161 5.13 3.52 16.59
N LYS A 162 5.74 3.88 17.72
CA LYS A 162 6.66 5.00 17.78
C LYS A 162 7.96 4.62 17.06
N LEU A 163 8.62 5.63 16.50
CA LEU A 163 9.99 5.46 16.01
C LEU A 163 10.88 4.97 17.17
N SER A 164 11.68 3.94 16.92
CA SER A 164 12.58 3.38 17.93
C SER A 164 13.68 4.36 18.28
N ASP A 165 14.05 4.43 19.57
CA ASP A 165 15.16 5.27 20.06
C ASP A 165 16.52 4.87 19.44
N THR A 166 16.64 3.64 18.94
CA THR A 166 17.83 3.13 18.25
C THR A 166 17.43 2.25 17.08
N ILE A 167 18.02 2.51 15.92
CA ILE A 167 17.80 1.74 14.69
C ILE A 167 19.15 1.19 14.24
N THR A 168 19.30 -0.14 14.25
CA THR A 168 20.49 -0.81 13.71
C THR A 168 20.29 -1.10 12.23
N VAL A 169 21.18 -0.60 11.39
CA VAL A 169 21.12 -0.73 9.93
C VAL A 169 22.41 -1.31 9.34
N THR A 170 22.29 -1.95 8.19
CA THR A 170 23.41 -2.30 7.32
C THR A 170 23.57 -1.24 6.24
N VAL A 171 24.79 -0.70 6.08
CA VAL A 171 25.05 0.38 5.13
C VAL A 171 25.24 -0.15 3.71
N LEU A 172 24.46 0.36 2.74
CA LEU A 172 24.86 0.40 1.33
C LEU A 172 25.43 1.78 1.04
N LYS A 173 26.77 1.88 0.96
CA LYS A 173 27.46 3.13 0.62
C LYS A 173 27.59 3.27 -0.90
N VAL A 174 27.11 4.37 -1.45
CA VAL A 174 27.34 4.83 -2.83
C VAL A 174 28.24 6.06 -2.77
N PRO A 175 29.54 5.94 -3.10
CA PRO A 175 30.47 7.06 -3.02
C PRO A 175 30.13 8.20 -4.00
N GLY A 176 30.45 9.43 -3.60
CA GLY A 176 30.24 10.63 -4.38
C GLY A 176 28.79 11.12 -4.40
N GLU A 177 28.41 11.76 -5.50
CA GLU A 177 27.07 12.30 -5.71
C GLU A 177 26.16 11.28 -6.39
N THR A 178 25.03 10.94 -5.77
CA THR A 178 23.93 10.21 -6.40
C THR A 178 22.93 11.20 -6.99
N ASN A 179 22.80 11.21 -8.32
CA ASN A 179 21.75 11.92 -9.04
C ASN A 179 20.46 11.07 -9.07
N THR A 180 19.29 11.69 -9.17
CA THR A 180 18.03 10.95 -9.33
C THR A 180 17.96 10.12 -10.62
N ASP A 181 18.76 10.44 -11.64
CA ASP A 181 18.92 9.59 -12.84
C ASP A 181 19.68 8.30 -12.53
N ASP A 182 20.61 8.30 -11.56
CA ASP A 182 21.28 7.07 -11.11
C ASP A 182 20.29 6.10 -10.45
N LEU A 183 19.24 6.62 -9.80
CA LEU A 183 18.21 5.83 -9.11
C LEU A 183 17.01 5.49 -10.00
N SER A 184 16.75 6.32 -11.00
CA SER A 184 15.63 6.22 -11.94
C SER A 184 16.06 6.77 -13.31
N PRO A 185 16.74 5.93 -14.12
CA PRO A 185 17.28 6.35 -15.41
C PRO A 185 16.20 6.88 -16.34
N ALA A 186 16.50 7.95 -17.06
CA ALA A 186 15.57 8.52 -18.05
C ALA A 186 15.22 7.54 -19.19
N THR A 187 16.16 6.65 -19.56
CA THR A 187 15.94 5.60 -20.57
C THR A 187 14.87 4.59 -20.15
N GLU A 188 14.65 4.44 -18.85
CA GLU A 188 13.68 3.52 -18.25
C GLU A 188 12.41 4.23 -17.78
N ALA A 189 12.14 5.44 -18.28
CA ALA A 189 10.98 6.22 -17.86
C ALA A 189 9.64 5.51 -18.12
N TRP A 190 9.59 4.63 -19.13
CA TRP A 190 8.41 3.85 -19.52
C TRP A 190 7.96 2.86 -18.44
N SER A 191 8.87 2.35 -17.62
CA SER A 191 8.58 1.34 -16.59
C SER A 191 8.21 1.92 -15.23
N ARG A 192 8.34 3.25 -15.03
CA ARG A 192 8.11 3.94 -13.74
C ARG A 192 6.81 3.58 -13.01
N PRO A 193 5.66 3.35 -13.68
CA PRO A 193 4.43 2.93 -13.00
C PRO A 193 4.51 1.54 -12.34
N ASP A 194 5.33 0.63 -12.88
CA ASP A 194 5.59 -0.69 -12.29
C ASP A 194 6.84 -0.60 -11.40
N ILE A 195 6.64 -0.20 -10.14
CA ILE A 195 7.72 0.05 -9.17
C ILE A 195 8.70 -1.13 -9.06
N PRO A 196 8.26 -2.40 -8.89
CA PRO A 196 9.17 -3.53 -8.84
C PRO A 196 10.06 -3.68 -10.08
N LEU A 197 9.50 -3.47 -11.27
CA LEU A 197 10.22 -3.55 -12.54
C LEU A 197 11.21 -2.39 -12.66
N HIS A 198 10.76 -1.16 -12.45
CA HIS A 198 11.60 0.03 -12.58
C HIS A 198 12.78 0.02 -11.59
N ALA A 199 12.57 -0.53 -10.39
CA ALA A 199 13.60 -0.66 -9.37
C ALA A 199 14.76 -1.59 -9.79
N GLN A 200 14.60 -2.44 -10.81
CA GLN A 200 15.69 -3.26 -11.36
C GLN A 200 16.74 -2.44 -12.11
N SER A 201 16.40 -1.23 -12.53
CA SER A 201 17.33 -0.32 -13.23
C SER A 201 18.08 0.61 -12.27
N MET A 202 17.79 0.53 -10.96
CA MET A 202 18.43 1.36 -9.94
C MET A 202 19.95 1.13 -9.91
N LEU A 203 20.71 2.22 -10.01
CA LEU A 203 22.17 2.28 -9.96
C LEU A 203 22.92 1.52 -11.05
N VAL A 204 22.25 0.97 -12.07
CA VAL A 204 22.88 0.07 -13.06
C VAL A 204 24.12 0.67 -13.75
N THR A 205 24.12 1.98 -14.01
CA THR A 205 25.27 2.67 -14.61
C THR A 205 26.33 3.06 -13.58
N LYS A 206 25.91 3.50 -12.39
CA LYS A 206 26.80 4.05 -11.36
C LYS A 206 27.50 2.98 -10.54
N MET A 207 26.78 1.90 -10.24
CA MET A 207 27.22 0.75 -9.45
C MET A 207 26.56 -0.50 -10.03
N PRO A 208 27.12 -1.10 -11.10
CA PRO A 208 26.51 -2.23 -11.81
C PRO A 208 26.14 -3.43 -10.91
N ASP A 209 26.92 -3.68 -9.86
CA ASP A 209 26.68 -4.77 -8.91
C ASP A 209 25.78 -4.38 -7.72
N ALA A 210 25.08 -3.23 -7.78
CA ALA A 210 24.29 -2.70 -6.66
C ALA A 210 23.22 -3.68 -6.16
N LEU A 211 22.44 -4.27 -7.07
CA LEU A 211 21.35 -5.18 -6.67
C LEU A 211 21.88 -6.47 -6.05
N THR A 212 22.93 -7.06 -6.64
CA THR A 212 23.61 -8.22 -6.05
C THR A 212 24.18 -7.91 -4.67
N THR A 213 24.75 -6.71 -4.51
CA THR A 213 25.26 -6.23 -3.21
C THR A 213 24.13 -6.10 -2.20
N ILE A 214 22.99 -5.51 -2.57
CA ILE A 214 21.80 -5.39 -1.72
C ILE A 214 21.34 -6.76 -1.24
N GLU A 215 21.24 -7.75 -2.11
CA GLU A 215 20.85 -9.12 -1.73
C GLU A 215 21.84 -9.78 -0.77
N GLN A 216 23.14 -9.50 -0.89
CA GLN A 216 24.14 -9.96 0.08
C GLN A 216 24.00 -9.24 1.43
N LEU A 217 23.72 -7.94 1.42
CA LEU A 217 23.55 -7.15 2.64
C LEU A 217 22.30 -7.55 3.43
N LYS A 218 21.20 -7.91 2.74
CA LYS A 218 19.97 -8.41 3.37
C LYS A 218 20.22 -9.65 4.25
N LYS A 219 21.18 -10.50 3.88
CA LYS A 219 21.56 -11.70 4.65
C LYS A 219 22.17 -11.39 6.03
N LYS A 220 22.56 -10.15 6.30
CA LYS A 220 23.05 -9.73 7.63
C LYS A 220 21.93 -9.55 8.66
N GLY A 221 20.66 -9.58 8.25
CA GLY A 221 19.51 -9.58 9.16
C GLY A 221 19.13 -8.20 9.74
N HIS A 222 19.71 -7.11 9.21
CA HIS A 222 19.31 -5.74 9.56
C HIS A 222 18.75 -5.02 8.33
N PRO A 223 17.82 -4.06 8.49
CA PRO A 223 17.40 -3.16 7.43
C PRO A 223 18.60 -2.48 6.75
N ILE A 224 18.48 -2.20 5.46
CA ILE A 224 19.54 -1.53 4.71
C ILE A 224 19.29 -0.02 4.73
N ALA A 225 20.33 0.76 5.01
CA ALA A 225 20.32 2.21 4.84
C ALA A 225 21.04 2.60 3.54
N TYR A 226 20.42 3.45 2.74
CA TYR A 226 21.07 4.06 1.57
C TYR A 226 21.99 5.18 2.05
N VAL A 227 23.29 5.09 1.77
CA VAL A 227 24.26 6.09 2.25
C VAL A 227 25.04 6.70 1.09
N GLY A 228 25.09 8.03 0.99
CA GLY A 228 25.88 8.75 -0.02
C GLY A 228 26.62 9.96 0.53
N ASP A 229 27.54 10.54 -0.23
CA ASP A 229 28.18 11.82 0.15
C ASP A 229 27.26 12.99 -0.18
N VAL A 230 26.69 12.97 -1.39
CA VAL A 230 25.60 13.86 -1.81
C VAL A 230 24.48 13.01 -2.41
N VAL A 231 23.23 13.17 -1.97
CA VAL A 231 22.12 12.27 -2.36
C VAL A 231 20.96 13.06 -3.00
N GLY A 232 20.46 12.55 -4.12
CA GLY A 232 19.18 12.95 -4.69
C GLY A 232 19.21 14.24 -5.51
N THR A 233 20.37 14.66 -6.02
CA THR A 233 20.46 15.83 -6.91
C THR A 233 19.76 15.57 -8.25
N GLY A 234 19.48 16.63 -9.00
CA GLY A 234 18.83 16.54 -10.30
C GLY A 234 17.32 16.72 -10.22
N SER A 235 16.61 16.09 -11.16
CA SER A 235 15.18 16.36 -11.36
C SER A 235 14.28 15.68 -10.33
N SER A 236 13.13 16.29 -10.05
CA SER A 236 12.09 15.70 -9.20
C SER A 236 11.51 14.46 -9.87
N ARG A 237 11.81 13.29 -9.31
CA ARG A 237 11.34 12.00 -9.81
C ARG A 237 10.97 11.10 -8.64
N LYS A 238 9.67 10.95 -8.37
CA LYS A 238 9.16 10.03 -7.35
C LYS A 238 9.63 8.58 -7.56
N SER A 239 9.85 8.18 -8.81
CA SER A 239 10.40 6.87 -9.16
C SER A 239 11.78 6.61 -8.55
N ALA A 240 12.61 7.64 -8.31
CA ALA A 240 13.93 7.47 -7.68
C ALA A 240 13.80 6.97 -6.24
N ILE A 241 12.94 7.60 -5.43
CA ILE A 241 12.70 7.12 -4.06
C ILE A 241 11.93 5.80 -4.06
N ASN A 242 10.99 5.59 -4.98
CA ASN A 242 10.29 4.30 -5.10
C ASN A 242 11.27 3.14 -5.33
N SER A 243 12.30 3.32 -6.17
CA SER A 243 13.33 2.31 -6.40
C SER A 243 14.14 2.02 -5.13
N VAL A 244 14.54 3.05 -4.39
CA VAL A 244 15.27 2.88 -3.11
C VAL A 244 14.41 2.11 -2.10
N LEU A 245 13.15 2.53 -1.92
CA LEU A 245 12.24 1.91 -0.96
C LEU A 245 11.77 0.52 -1.38
N TRP A 246 11.72 0.22 -2.68
CA TRP A 246 11.45 -1.14 -3.14
C TRP A 246 12.48 -2.13 -2.58
N HIS A 247 13.75 -1.73 -2.58
CA HIS A 247 14.84 -2.59 -2.12
C HIS A 247 15.09 -2.55 -0.62
N MET A 248 14.74 -1.44 0.06
CA MET A 248 15.20 -1.13 1.42
C MET A 248 14.09 -0.72 2.41
N GLY A 249 12.87 -0.52 1.92
CA GLY A 249 11.71 -0.18 2.73
C GLY A 249 10.87 -1.40 3.11
N ASP A 250 9.75 -1.11 3.76
CA ASP A 250 8.80 -2.09 4.27
C ASP A 250 7.55 -2.18 3.39
N ASP A 251 6.97 -3.38 3.31
CA ASP A 251 5.68 -3.58 2.65
C ASP A 251 4.59 -2.78 3.36
N ILE A 252 3.67 -2.21 2.57
CA ILE A 252 2.53 -1.48 3.09
C ILE A 252 1.33 -2.45 3.13
N PRO A 253 0.73 -2.72 4.29
CA PRO A 253 -0.41 -3.63 4.38
C PRO A 253 -1.50 -3.26 3.38
N TYR A 254 -2.00 -4.26 2.65
CA TYR A 254 -3.11 -4.14 1.68
C TYR A 254 -2.83 -3.28 0.43
N ILE A 255 -1.63 -2.72 0.27
CA ILE A 255 -1.25 -1.91 -0.90
C ILE A 255 -0.21 -2.69 -1.72
N PRO A 256 -0.60 -3.26 -2.88
CA PRO A 256 0.32 -4.08 -3.66
C PRO A 256 1.44 -3.25 -4.29
N ASN A 257 2.63 -3.88 -4.40
CA ASN A 257 3.78 -3.41 -5.19
C ASN A 257 4.27 -1.99 -4.83
N LYS A 258 4.13 -1.60 -3.57
CA LYS A 258 4.63 -0.33 -3.04
C LYS A 258 5.19 -0.54 -1.64
N ARG A 259 6.27 0.19 -1.36
CA ARG A 259 6.95 0.18 -0.06
C ARG A 259 7.10 1.58 0.50
N GLN A 260 7.25 1.67 1.81
CA GLN A 260 7.46 2.90 2.56
C GLN A 260 8.58 2.71 3.59
N GLY A 261 8.86 3.71 4.42
CA GLY A 261 9.87 3.56 5.48
C GLY A 261 11.28 3.70 4.93
N GLY A 262 12.22 2.96 5.51
CA GLY A 262 13.64 2.99 5.11
C GLY A 262 14.42 4.20 5.65
N VAL A 263 15.75 4.10 5.57
CA VAL A 263 16.70 5.11 6.07
C VAL A 263 17.59 5.57 4.93
N VAL A 264 17.72 6.89 4.75
CA VAL A 264 18.64 7.51 3.80
C VAL A 264 19.59 8.40 4.59
N LEU A 265 20.90 8.25 4.40
CA LEU A 265 21.90 9.09 5.05
C LEU A 265 22.76 9.77 3.98
N GLY A 266 22.87 11.09 4.03
CA GLY A 266 23.70 11.85 3.12
C GLY A 266 24.54 12.88 3.87
N GLY A 267 25.80 13.07 3.46
CA GLY A 267 26.55 14.27 3.88
C GLY A 267 25.84 15.55 3.44
N LYS A 268 25.17 15.51 2.29
CA LYS A 268 24.18 16.49 1.82
C LYS A 268 23.04 15.76 1.09
N ILE A 269 21.79 16.11 1.38
CA ILE A 269 20.61 15.60 0.64
C ILE A 269 19.95 16.77 -0.08
N ALA A 270 19.62 16.59 -1.35
CA ALA A 270 18.94 17.62 -2.12
C ALA A 270 17.50 17.85 -1.57
N PRO A 271 17.04 19.10 -1.40
CA PRO A 271 15.78 19.40 -0.69
C PRO A 271 14.55 18.69 -1.26
N ILE A 272 14.44 18.59 -2.59
CA ILE A 272 13.30 17.92 -3.24
C ILE A 272 13.31 16.42 -2.91
N PHE A 273 14.48 15.78 -2.97
CA PHE A 273 14.60 14.36 -2.64
C PHE A 273 14.34 14.11 -1.15
N PHE A 274 14.84 14.98 -0.27
CA PHE A 274 14.57 14.96 1.17
C PHE A 274 13.06 14.94 1.45
N ASN A 275 12.32 15.92 0.93
CA ASN A 275 10.87 15.99 1.11
C ASN A 275 10.17 14.76 0.53
N THR A 276 10.58 14.30 -0.66
CA THR A 276 9.95 13.12 -1.29
C THR A 276 10.20 11.85 -0.47
N ALA A 277 11.35 11.73 0.19
CA ALA A 277 11.66 10.63 1.09
C ALA A 277 10.80 10.70 2.36
N GLU A 278 10.70 11.86 3.01
CA GLU A 278 9.83 12.09 4.18
C GLU A 278 8.35 11.81 3.85
N ASP A 279 7.84 12.33 2.73
CA ASP A 279 6.47 12.10 2.24
C ASP A 279 6.18 10.60 1.96
N SER A 280 7.23 9.81 1.74
CA SER A 280 7.14 8.36 1.51
C SER A 280 7.36 7.56 2.80
N GLY A 281 7.43 8.23 3.94
CA GLY A 281 7.60 7.64 5.27
C GLY A 281 9.05 7.25 5.61
N ALA A 282 10.03 7.66 4.81
CA ALA A 282 11.44 7.39 5.07
C ALA A 282 12.02 8.35 6.13
N LEU A 283 13.19 7.98 6.68
CA LEU A 283 14.01 8.83 7.53
C LEU A 283 15.27 9.28 6.75
N PRO A 284 15.22 10.44 6.04
CA PRO A 284 16.36 11.03 5.34
C PRO A 284 17.27 11.88 6.23
#